data_AF-A0A9D9RS37-F1
#
_entry.id   AF-A0A9D9RS37-F1
#
_cell.length_a   1.000
_cell.length_b   1.000
_cell.length_c   1.000
_cell.angle_alpha   90.00
_cell.angle_beta   90.00
_cell.angle_gamma   90.00
#
_symmetry.space_group_name_H-M   'P 1'
#
loop_
_entity.id
_entity.type
_entity.pdbx_description
1 polymer ?
#
loop_
_entity_poly.entity_id
_entity_poly.type
_entity_poly.pdbx_seq_one_letter_code
_entity_poly.pdbx_strand_id
1 'polypeptide(L)'
;MTNQETQNWIEKDKKQLHPTYHPKTHANPLVIERGEGVWLHTTDGQKILDGMAGLWNVNAGYGREEIAKAAYDQMKTMSFTSNFSGMTN
;
A
#
# COMPACT_ATOMS: atom_id res chain seq x y z
N MET A 1 7.33 11.70 -7.87
CA MET A 1 8.66 11.54 -7.24
C MET A 1 9.78 11.94 -8.21
N THR A 2 10.98 12.29 -7.74
CA THR A 2 12.16 12.47 -8.61
C THR A 2 12.77 11.13 -9.03
N ASN A 3 13.56 11.11 -10.12
CA ASN A 3 14.29 9.91 -10.54
C ASN A 3 15.26 9.41 -9.46
N GLN A 4 15.89 10.32 -8.71
CA GLN A 4 16.83 9.96 -7.65
C GLN A 4 16.14 9.24 -6.48
N GLU A 5 14.94 9.70 -6.10
CA GLU A 5 14.14 9.07 -5.05
C GLU A 5 13.64 7.68 -5.46
N THR A 6 13.23 7.52 -6.73
CA THR A 6 12.84 6.20 -7.28
C THR A 6 13.99 5.19 -7.18
N GLN A 7 15.21 5.58 -7.57
CA GLN A 7 16.37 4.70 -7.48
C GLN A 7 16.71 4.33 -6.02
N ASN A 8 16.55 5.27 -5.10
CA ASN A 8 16.74 4.99 -3.67
C ASN A 8 15.74 3.93 -3.14
N TRP A 9 14.48 3.96 -3.59
CA TRP A 9 13.50 2.94 -3.23
C TRP A 9 13.89 1.56 -3.78
N ILE A 10 14.27 1.48 -5.05
CA ILE A 10 14.72 0.23 -5.68
C ILE A 10 15.88 -0.40 -4.91
N GLU A 11 16.90 0.38 -4.53
CA GLU A 11 18.08 -0.14 -3.82
C GLU A 11 17.78 -0.60 -2.39
N LYS A 12 16.78 -0.01 -1.73
CA LYS A 12 16.30 -0.49 -0.42
C LYS A 12 15.48 -1.77 -0.56
N ASP A 13 14.63 -1.83 -1.57
CA ASP A 13 13.70 -2.94 -1.83
C ASP A 13 14.42 -4.24 -2.19
N LYS A 14 15.52 -4.17 -2.96
CA LYS A 14 16.42 -5.31 -3.26
C LYS A 14 16.96 -6.05 -2.02
N LYS A 15 16.92 -5.41 -0.84
CA LYS A 15 17.41 -5.98 0.43
C LYS A 15 16.29 -6.59 1.27
N GLN A 16 15.04 -6.56 0.80
CA GLN A 16 13.87 -7.08 1.47
C GLN A 16 13.47 -8.46 0.95
N LEU A 17 12.65 -9.17 1.73
CA LEU A 17 11.99 -10.40 1.31
C LEU A 17 10.59 -10.09 0.80
N HIS A 18 10.26 -10.58 -0.39
CA HIS A 18 8.94 -10.43 -0.98
C HIS A 18 8.20 -11.77 -0.98
N PRO A 19 6.93 -11.81 -0.54
CA PRO A 19 6.12 -13.02 -0.64
C PRO A 19 5.94 -13.42 -2.11
N THR A 20 5.88 -14.72 -2.38
CA THR A 20 5.65 -15.29 -3.73
C THR A 20 6.69 -14.89 -4.79
N TYR A 21 7.87 -14.41 -4.38
CA TYR A 21 8.91 -13.94 -5.29
C TYR A 21 10.27 -14.56 -4.93
N HIS A 22 11.01 -15.04 -5.92
CA HIS A 22 12.33 -15.62 -5.68
C HIS A 22 13.38 -14.50 -5.55
N PRO A 23 14.25 -14.47 -4.51
CA PRO A 23 15.18 -13.35 -4.31
C PRO A 23 16.11 -13.07 -5.50
N LYS A 24 16.56 -14.12 -6.21
CA LYS A 24 17.41 -13.95 -7.41
C LYS A 24 16.72 -13.26 -8.59
N THR A 25 15.40 -13.23 -8.66
CA THR A 25 14.67 -12.57 -9.76
C THR A 25 14.30 -11.13 -9.42
N HIS A 26 14.60 -10.65 -8.20
CA HIS A 26 14.14 -9.37 -7.66
C HIS A 26 15.08 -8.21 -7.99
N ALA A 27 15.36 -8.03 -9.29
CA ALA A 27 16.33 -7.05 -9.77
C ALA A 27 15.71 -5.68 -10.09
N ASN A 28 14.46 -5.66 -10.58
CA ASN A 28 13.77 -4.47 -11.08
C ASN A 28 12.37 -4.39 -10.47
N PRO A 29 12.24 -4.03 -9.19
CA PRO A 29 10.94 -3.93 -8.53
C PRO A 29 10.11 -2.79 -9.12
N LEU A 30 8.80 -3.03 -9.23
CA LEU A 30 7.84 -1.99 -9.59
C LEU A 30 7.49 -1.16 -8.34
N VAL A 31 7.91 0.10 -8.31
CA VAL A 31 7.66 0.99 -7.17
C VAL A 31 6.36 1.76 -7.39
N ILE A 32 5.34 1.43 -6.60
CA ILE A 32 4.03 2.10 -6.62
C ILE A 32 4.09 3.35 -5.73
N GLU A 33 3.71 4.51 -6.27
CA GLU A 33 3.67 5.79 -5.56
C GLU A 33 2.31 6.05 -4.90
N ARG A 34 1.22 5.83 -5.64
CA ARG A 34 -0.15 6.10 -5.17
C ARG A 34 -1.17 5.28 -5.94
N GLY A 35 -2.39 5.19 -5.41
CA GLY A 35 -3.55 4.63 -6.12
C GLY A 35 -4.75 5.57 -6.07
N GLU A 36 -5.59 5.54 -7.10
CA GLU A 36 -6.81 6.36 -7.23
C GLU A 36 -7.88 5.62 -8.06
N GLY A 37 -9.03 5.33 -7.45
CA GLY A 37 -10.08 4.55 -8.10
C GLY A 37 -9.58 3.15 -8.46
N VAL A 38 -9.51 2.83 -9.75
CA VAL A 38 -8.99 1.54 -10.28
C VAL A 38 -7.56 1.63 -10.80
N TRP A 39 -6.87 2.75 -10.55
CA TRP A 39 -5.56 3.02 -11.14
C TRP A 39 -4.45 3.02 -10.09
N LEU A 40 -3.33 2.43 -10.45
CA LEU A 40 -2.04 2.55 -9.75
C LEU A 40 -1.14 3.52 -10.51
N HIS A 41 -0.39 4.32 -9.77
CA HIS A 41 0.61 5.24 -10.30
C HIS A 41 1.98 4.84 -9.76
N THR A 42 2.94 4.64 -10.66
CA THR A 42 4.30 4.25 -10.33
C THR A 42 5.19 5.49 -10.19
N THR A 43 6.31 5.36 -9.47
CA THR A 43 7.21 6.50 -9.25
C THR A 43 7.95 6.95 -10.53
N ASP A 44 8.00 6.10 -11.57
CA ASP A 44 8.53 6.41 -12.91
C ASP A 44 7.46 7.00 -13.86
N GLY A 45 6.26 7.31 -13.35
CA GLY A 45 5.23 8.07 -14.07
C GLY A 45 4.22 7.24 -14.86
N GLN A 46 4.27 5.91 -14.77
CA GLN A 46 3.27 5.06 -15.41
C GLN A 46 1.95 5.07 -14.64
N LYS A 47 0.85 4.95 -15.38
CA LYS A 47 -0.51 4.77 -14.85
C LYS A 47 -1.01 3.40 -15.31
N ILE A 48 -1.30 2.53 -14.36
CA ILE A 48 -1.61 1.12 -14.59
C ILE A 48 -3.06 0.85 -14.15
N LEU A 49 -3.86 0.25 -15.02
CA LEU A 49 -5.19 -0.26 -14.63
C LEU A 49 -4.99 -1.49 -13.76
N ASP A 50 -5.50 -1.44 -12.53
CA ASP A 50 -5.54 -2.62 -11.69
C ASP A 50 -6.82 -3.41 -11.94
N GLY A 51 -6.71 -4.43 -12.79
CA GLY A 51 -7.80 -5.35 -13.09
C GLY A 51 -8.06 -6.40 -12.02
N MET A 52 -7.21 -6.49 -10.99
CA MET A 52 -7.32 -7.50 -9.93
C MET A 52 -7.78 -6.94 -8.58
N ALA A 53 -7.86 -5.62 -8.43
CA ALA A 53 -8.11 -4.94 -7.16
C ALA A 53 -7.13 -5.41 -6.06
N GLY A 54 -5.83 -5.29 -6.36
CA GLY A 54 -4.72 -5.81 -5.57
C GLY A 54 -4.69 -7.33 -5.63
N LEU A 55 -4.83 -7.96 -4.47
CA LEU A 55 -5.05 -9.40 -4.36
C LEU A 55 -6.53 -9.65 -4.05
N TRP A 56 -7.41 -9.21 -4.95
CA TRP A 56 -8.87 -9.39 -4.87
C TRP A 56 -9.50 -8.75 -3.63
N ASN A 57 -8.93 -7.66 -3.12
CA ASN A 57 -9.30 -7.09 -1.82
C ASN A 57 -9.54 -5.57 -1.81
N VAL A 58 -9.16 -4.84 -2.86
CA VAL A 58 -9.39 -3.38 -2.95
C VAL A 58 -10.75 -3.10 -3.62
N ASN A 59 -11.82 -3.69 -3.10
CA ASN A 59 -13.13 -3.70 -3.77
C ASN A 59 -13.75 -2.30 -3.91
N ALA A 60 -13.48 -1.41 -2.96
CA ALA A 60 -13.95 -0.02 -3.01
C ALA A 60 -13.09 0.86 -3.93
N GLY A 61 -11.98 0.34 -4.48
CA GLY A 61 -10.98 1.13 -5.18
C GLY A 61 -10.03 1.89 -4.24
N TYR A 62 -8.94 2.41 -4.80
CA TYR A 62 -7.87 3.11 -4.10
C TYR A 62 -8.23 4.58 -3.79
N GLY A 63 -7.59 5.13 -2.75
CA GLY A 63 -7.65 6.57 -2.46
C GLY A 63 -8.95 7.05 -1.79
N ARG A 64 -9.65 6.18 -1.05
CA ARG A 64 -10.90 6.54 -0.36
C ARG A 64 -10.64 7.34 0.90
N GLU A 65 -10.71 8.67 0.79
CA GLU A 65 -10.52 9.60 1.90
C GLU A 65 -11.48 9.33 3.06
N GLU A 66 -12.74 8.99 2.78
CA GLU A 66 -13.74 8.63 3.80
C GLU A 66 -13.29 7.46 4.71
N ILE A 67 -12.67 6.43 4.13
CA ILE A 67 -12.16 5.27 4.86
C ILE A 67 -10.92 5.66 5.67
N ALA A 68 -10.00 6.41 5.05
CA ALA A 68 -8.79 6.89 5.72
C ALA A 68 -9.14 7.79 6.93
N LYS A 69 -10.12 8.67 6.77
CA LYS A 69 -10.59 9.56 7.84
C LYS A 69 -11.26 8.79 8.98
N ALA A 70 -12.11 7.81 8.66
CA ALA A 70 -12.74 6.96 9.68
C ALA A 70 -11.68 6.21 10.52
N ALA A 71 -10.65 5.65 9.87
CA ALA A 71 -9.54 4.99 10.56
C ALA A 71 -8.74 5.99 11.41
N TYR A 72 -8.39 7.17 10.88
CA TYR A 72 -7.68 8.21 11.62
C TYR A 72 -8.42 8.65 12.88
N ASP A 73 -9.71 8.97 12.76
CA ASP A 73 -10.54 9.46 13.87
C ASP A 73 -10.65 8.39 14.97
N GLN A 74 -10.82 7.12 14.60
CA GLN A 74 -10.85 6.02 15.57
C GLN A 74 -9.47 5.77 16.21
N MET A 75 -8.39 5.77 15.43
CA MET A 75 -7.04 5.56 15.97
C MET A 75 -6.61 6.68 16.94
N LYS A 76 -7.06 7.92 16.69
CA LYS A 76 -6.88 9.06 17.62
C LYS A 76 -7.64 8.87 18.92
N THR A 77 -8.81 8.24 18.87
CA THR A 77 -9.66 7.96 20.04
C THR A 77 -9.12 6.78 20.83
N MET A 78 -8.94 5.64 20.16
CA MET A 78 -8.47 4.37 20.72
C MET A 78 -7.99 3.48 19.58
N SER A 79 -6.68 3.36 19.39
CA SER A 79 -6.10 2.51 18.34
C SER A 79 -6.22 1.02 18.63
N PHE A 80 -6.23 0.63 19.91
CA PHE A 80 -6.47 -0.73 20.33
C PHE A 80 -6.95 -0.77 21.78
N THR A 81 -7.95 -1.60 22.04
CA THR A 81 -8.27 -2.12 23.36
C THR A 81 -8.59 -3.60 23.22
N SER A 82 -8.39 -4.37 24.29
CA SER A 82 -8.89 -5.75 24.31
C SER A 82 -10.42 -5.74 24.32
N ASN A 83 -11.02 -6.72 23.67
CA ASN A 83 -12.44 -7.03 23.78
C ASN A 83 -12.73 -8.13 24.82
N PHE A 84 -11.75 -8.49 25.65
CA PHE A 84 -11.93 -9.48 26.72
C PHE A 84 -12.61 -8.87 27.95
N SER A 85 -13.22 -9.75 28.77
CA SER A 85 -13.86 -9.40 30.04
C SER A 85 -14.90 -8.26 29.95
N GLY A 86 -15.58 -8.12 28.81
CA GLY A 86 -16.64 -7.14 28.61
C GLY A 86 -16.16 -5.71 28.31
N MET A 87 -14.87 -5.51 28.00
CA MET A 87 -14.37 -4.21 27.53
C MET A 87 -14.96 -3.87 26.16
N THR A 88 -15.54 -2.67 26.04
CA THR A 88 -16.12 -2.12 24.80
C THR A 88 -15.75 -0.63 24.69
N ASN A 89 -15.65 -0.12 23.47
CA ASN A 89 -15.42 1.29 23.15
C ASN A 89 -16.57 1.88 22.33
#